data_AF-A0A6B0RD04-F1
#
_entry.id   AF-A0A6B0RD04-F1
#
_cell.length_a   1.000
_cell.length_b   1.000
_cell.length_c   1.000
_cell.angle_alpha   90.00
_cell.angle_beta   90.00
_cell.angle_gamma   90.00
#
_symmetry.space_group_name_H-M   'P 1'
#
loop_
_entity.id
_entity.type
_entity.pdbx_description
1 polymer ?
#
loop_
_entity_poly.entity_id
_entity_poly.type
_entity_poly.pdbx_seq_one_letter_code
_entity_poly.pdbx_strand_id
1 'polypeptide(L)'
;MAPDRIEAKPSALDDSQRVTTIRVSADAPNSGQSAANSRQLGYRQSLQIPRARKGNTARQPREQGRLLASRVRRGPSRPSSGCRDKNCTAIWEAFKVVLDKDPCSVLPSDYDLFINLSRHSIPRDKSLFWENNHLLVTSFGENGRRFVPLCNILYGRVGDFLNWCRQTNASGLDYQSCPTSGDCENNPVDSFWKSASIQYARDSSGVINVMLNGSEPAGAYPVKGFFADFEIPYLQKDKITRIEIWVMHEIGGPKVESCGEGSVKLLEDRLDKMGFQYSCIDDYTPVKLLQCVEHSTHPDCALSSAAASTQREAFYAVRGACFIFPLLAAFTSVAQM
;
A
#
# COMPACT_ATOMS: atom_id res chain seq x y z
N MET A 1 -26.50 -56.20 -44.56
CA MET A 1 -26.65 -55.22 -43.46
C MET A 1 -25.91 -53.97 -43.92
N ALA A 2 -26.63 -52.84 -43.96
CA ALA A 2 -26.36 -51.58 -44.69
C ALA A 2 -26.49 -51.69 -46.23
N PRO A 3 -27.33 -50.84 -46.84
CA PRO A 3 -26.90 -49.48 -47.17
C PRO A 3 -27.87 -48.40 -46.64
N ASP A 4 -27.40 -47.16 -46.51
CA ASP A 4 -27.90 -46.05 -47.35
C ASP A 4 -27.38 -44.69 -46.88
N ARG A 5 -26.98 -43.89 -47.86
CA ARG A 5 -26.68 -42.47 -47.78
C ARG A 5 -27.67 -41.77 -48.70
N ILE A 6 -28.54 -40.92 -48.15
CA ILE A 6 -29.32 -39.95 -48.94
C ILE A 6 -29.25 -38.59 -48.22
N GLU A 7 -28.77 -37.59 -48.95
CA GLU A 7 -28.92 -36.16 -48.66
C GLU A 7 -30.32 -35.68 -49.08
N ALA A 8 -30.93 -34.77 -48.31
CA ALA A 8 -31.82 -33.74 -48.86
C ALA A 8 -31.95 -32.51 -47.94
N LYS A 9 -31.96 -31.37 -48.63
CA LYS A 9 -31.95 -29.93 -48.34
C LYS A 9 -32.97 -29.31 -47.35
N PRO A 10 -32.82 -27.99 -47.04
CA PRO A 10 -33.47 -27.26 -45.94
C PRO A 10 -34.71 -26.44 -46.36
N SER A 11 -35.58 -26.11 -45.39
CA SER A 11 -36.58 -25.03 -45.50
C SER A 11 -37.20 -24.69 -44.14
N ALA A 12 -37.57 -23.41 -44.01
CA ALA A 12 -37.85 -22.63 -42.80
C ALA A 12 -39.23 -22.85 -42.15
N LEU A 13 -39.38 -22.47 -40.86
CA LEU A 13 -40.25 -21.37 -40.36
C LEU A 13 -40.23 -21.27 -38.81
N ASP A 14 -40.12 -20.03 -38.34
CA ASP A 14 -40.70 -19.33 -37.16
C ASP A 14 -41.37 -20.09 -35.99
N ASP A 15 -41.07 -19.73 -34.72
CA ASP A 15 -41.99 -18.99 -33.81
C ASP A 15 -41.46 -18.84 -32.34
N SER A 16 -41.74 -17.64 -31.81
CA SER A 16 -41.77 -17.01 -30.48
C SER A 16 -41.37 -17.68 -29.13
N GLN A 17 -40.68 -16.84 -28.33
CA GLN A 17 -40.69 -16.62 -26.86
C GLN A 17 -40.80 -17.79 -25.84
N ARG A 18 -39.80 -17.87 -24.93
CA ARG A 18 -40.07 -18.18 -23.51
C ARG A 18 -39.01 -17.65 -22.53
N VAL A 19 -39.48 -16.81 -21.61
CA VAL A 19 -38.82 -16.41 -20.36
C VAL A 19 -38.74 -17.64 -19.45
N THR A 20 -37.60 -17.88 -18.77
CA THR A 20 -37.58 -18.72 -17.57
C THR A 20 -36.52 -18.26 -16.57
N THR A 21 -37.02 -17.73 -15.46
CA THR A 21 -36.34 -17.47 -14.19
C THR A 21 -35.78 -18.77 -13.61
N ILE A 22 -34.51 -18.79 -13.16
CA ILE A 22 -33.96 -19.90 -12.37
C ILE A 22 -33.58 -19.39 -10.98
N ARG A 23 -34.29 -19.91 -9.97
CA ARG A 23 -33.94 -19.88 -8.55
C ARG A 23 -32.81 -20.89 -8.30
N VAL A 24 -31.83 -20.54 -7.48
CA VAL A 24 -30.89 -21.52 -6.90
C VAL A 24 -31.11 -21.54 -5.39
N SER A 25 -31.53 -22.72 -4.92
CA SER A 25 -31.73 -23.08 -3.51
C SER A 25 -30.39 -23.42 -2.87
N ALA A 26 -30.25 -23.05 -1.60
CA ALA A 26 -29.14 -23.40 -0.74
C ALA A 26 -29.29 -24.83 -0.22
N ASP A 27 -28.18 -25.56 -0.15
CA ASP A 27 -28.00 -26.69 0.76
C ASP A 27 -26.52 -26.78 1.17
N ALA A 28 -26.31 -27.03 2.47
CA ALA A 28 -25.07 -27.36 3.15
C ALA A 28 -25.43 -28.40 4.23
N PRO A 29 -24.49 -29.03 4.98
CA PRO A 29 -23.12 -29.52 4.69
C PRO A 29 -22.93 -31.01 5.13
N ASN A 30 -21.80 -31.66 4.83
CA ASN A 30 -21.05 -32.40 5.89
C ASN A 30 -19.60 -32.83 5.55
N SER A 31 -18.74 -32.57 6.53
CA SER A 31 -17.49 -33.20 7.00
C SER A 31 -16.68 -34.22 6.16
N GLY A 32 -15.36 -33.95 6.05
CA GLY A 32 -14.33 -34.95 5.77
C GLY A 32 -12.93 -34.32 5.66
N GLN A 33 -11.99 -34.83 6.45
CA GLN A 33 -10.73 -34.20 6.87
C GLN A 33 -9.58 -34.13 5.84
N SER A 34 -8.74 -33.13 6.06
CA SER A 34 -7.27 -33.12 5.93
C SER A 34 -6.63 -33.34 4.55
N ALA A 35 -6.19 -32.22 3.96
CA ALA A 35 -4.89 -32.15 3.30
C ALA A 35 -4.33 -30.74 3.51
N ALA A 36 -3.51 -30.60 4.55
CA ALA A 36 -2.66 -29.45 4.77
C ALA A 36 -1.66 -29.33 3.60
N ASN A 37 -2.05 -28.64 2.54
CA ASN A 37 -1.14 -28.24 1.48
C ASN A 37 -0.26 -27.11 2.02
N SER A 38 0.91 -27.50 2.53
CA SER A 38 2.06 -26.63 2.77
C SER A 38 2.50 -26.02 1.44
N ARG A 39 1.80 -24.97 0.98
CA ARG A 39 2.33 -24.07 -0.04
C ARG A 39 3.45 -23.28 0.62
N GLN A 40 4.66 -23.38 0.09
CA GLN A 40 5.78 -22.53 0.49
C GLN A 40 5.33 -21.07 0.47
N LEU A 41 5.23 -20.47 1.67
CA LEU A 41 4.94 -19.04 1.82
C LEU A 41 6.16 -18.27 1.30
N GLY A 42 6.14 -17.93 0.01
CA GLY A 42 7.00 -16.89 -0.54
C GLY A 42 6.69 -15.54 0.09
N TYR A 43 7.70 -14.66 0.18
CA TYR A 43 7.60 -13.34 0.79
C TYR A 43 6.41 -12.55 0.20
N ARG A 44 5.38 -12.32 1.02
CA ARG A 44 4.05 -11.87 0.56
C ARG A 44 3.98 -10.37 0.25
N GLN A 45 5.02 -9.58 0.56
CA GLN A 45 5.05 -8.16 0.15
C GLN A 45 5.14 -7.99 -1.37
N SER A 46 5.69 -8.97 -2.10
CA SER A 46 5.80 -8.93 -3.57
C SER A 46 4.47 -9.19 -4.31
N LEU A 47 3.41 -9.61 -3.59
CA LEU A 47 2.14 -10.06 -4.19
C LEU A 47 1.06 -8.97 -4.32
N GLN A 48 1.31 -7.73 -3.89
CA GLN A 48 0.41 -6.60 -4.17
C GLN A 48 0.75 -5.84 -5.47
N ILE A 49 1.57 -6.42 -6.36
CA ILE A 49 1.48 -6.11 -7.79
C ILE A 49 0.29 -6.92 -8.31
N PRO A 50 -0.80 -6.29 -8.80
CA PRO A 50 -1.96 -7.02 -9.26
C PRO A 50 -1.55 -8.11 -10.25
N ARG A 51 -1.70 -9.39 -9.89
CA ARG A 51 -1.80 -10.43 -10.91
C ARG A 51 -2.91 -9.99 -11.83
N ALA A 52 -2.61 -9.81 -13.11
CA ALA A 52 -3.59 -9.52 -14.13
C ALA A 52 -4.73 -10.53 -13.99
N ARG A 53 -5.88 -10.10 -13.45
CA ARG A 53 -7.14 -10.82 -13.68
C ARG A 53 -7.28 -10.84 -15.20
N LYS A 54 -7.43 -12.02 -15.81
CA LYS A 54 -7.84 -12.14 -17.21
C LYS A 54 -9.01 -11.18 -17.44
N GLY A 55 -8.78 -10.09 -18.16
CA GLY A 55 -9.80 -9.09 -18.47
C GLY A 55 -9.46 -7.63 -18.15
N ASN A 56 -8.48 -7.33 -17.29
CA ASN A 56 -8.06 -5.93 -17.06
C ASN A 56 -6.64 -5.70 -17.59
N THR A 57 -6.50 -4.72 -18.47
CA THR A 57 -5.24 -4.24 -19.05
C THR A 57 -4.28 -3.82 -17.94
N ALA A 58 -3.40 -4.73 -17.52
CA ALA A 58 -2.16 -4.36 -16.85
C ALA A 58 -1.46 -3.30 -17.71
N ARG A 59 -0.87 -2.26 -17.08
CA ARG A 59 0.05 -1.35 -17.81
C ARG A 59 1.00 -2.22 -18.62
N GLN A 60 1.10 -1.93 -19.90
CA GLN A 60 1.86 -2.80 -20.80
C GLN A 60 3.26 -2.97 -20.22
N PRO A 61 3.82 -4.17 -20.21
CA PRO A 61 5.14 -4.44 -19.62
C PRO A 61 6.25 -3.47 -20.05
N ARG A 62 6.21 -2.98 -21.30
CA ARG A 62 7.12 -1.94 -21.82
C ARG A 62 7.02 -0.60 -21.07
N GLU A 63 5.86 -0.27 -20.53
CA GLU A 63 5.63 0.92 -19.71
C GLU A 63 6.26 0.80 -18.33
N GLN A 64 6.37 -0.41 -17.77
CA GLN A 64 7.01 -0.63 -16.47
C GLN A 64 8.52 -0.35 -16.54
N GLY A 65 9.20 -0.84 -17.59
CA GLY A 65 10.62 -0.55 -17.82
C GLY A 65 10.90 0.95 -18.08
N ARG A 66 10.03 1.62 -18.85
CA ARG A 66 10.10 3.08 -19.04
C ARG A 66 9.84 3.83 -17.73
N LEU A 67 8.90 3.37 -16.92
CA LEU A 67 8.56 3.98 -15.65
C LEU A 67 9.71 3.85 -14.65
N LEU A 68 10.36 2.69 -14.58
CA LEU A 68 11.57 2.44 -13.78
C LEU A 68 12.68 3.43 -14.13
N ALA A 69 13.05 3.49 -15.41
CA ALA A 69 14.04 4.45 -15.90
C ALA A 69 13.61 5.90 -15.64
N SER A 70 12.32 6.23 -15.77
CA SER A 70 11.81 7.57 -15.52
C SER A 70 11.83 7.97 -14.05
N ARG A 71 11.57 7.05 -13.11
CA ARG A 71 11.57 7.32 -11.67
C ARG A 71 12.97 7.56 -11.15
N VAL A 72 13.95 6.80 -11.67
CA VAL A 72 15.36 7.03 -11.37
C VAL A 72 15.82 8.38 -11.95
N ARG A 73 15.45 8.72 -13.19
CA ARG A 73 15.85 9.98 -13.83
C ARG A 73 15.16 11.23 -13.26
N ARG A 74 13.87 11.15 -12.91
CA ARG A 74 13.11 12.31 -12.41
C ARG A 74 13.45 12.68 -10.97
N GLY A 75 14.10 11.78 -10.22
CA GLY A 75 14.30 11.98 -8.79
C GLY A 75 12.97 12.14 -8.03
N PRO A 76 13.01 12.46 -6.73
CA PRO A 76 11.79 12.59 -5.93
C PRO A 76 10.99 13.85 -6.31
N SER A 77 9.66 13.73 -6.45
CA SER A 77 8.74 14.82 -6.85
C SER A 77 8.70 16.00 -5.86
N ARG A 78 9.16 15.79 -4.64
CA ARG A 78 9.54 16.81 -3.67
C ARG A 78 10.92 16.42 -3.16
N PRO A 79 11.94 17.27 -3.27
CA PRO A 79 13.18 17.01 -2.57
C PRO A 79 12.87 17.03 -1.07
N SER A 80 12.85 15.86 -0.44
CA SER A 80 13.42 15.79 0.91
C SER A 80 14.81 16.40 0.78
N SER A 81 15.19 17.24 1.74
CA SER A 81 16.39 18.09 1.67
C SER A 81 17.70 17.34 1.36
N GLY A 82 17.74 16.00 1.42
CA GLY A 82 18.90 15.15 1.13
C GLY A 82 19.06 14.60 -0.29
N CYS A 83 18.18 14.93 -1.25
CA CYS A 83 18.20 14.35 -2.61
C CYS A 83 18.57 15.31 -3.75
N ARG A 84 18.86 16.59 -3.47
CA ARG A 84 19.16 17.59 -4.52
C ARG A 84 20.49 17.37 -5.27
N ASP A 85 21.45 16.70 -4.63
CA ASP A 85 22.81 16.50 -5.18
C ASP A 85 23.08 15.05 -5.63
N LYS A 86 22.04 14.26 -5.93
CA LYS A 86 22.18 12.86 -6.31
C LYS A 86 22.35 12.69 -7.82
N ASN A 87 23.36 11.95 -8.25
CA ASN A 87 23.60 11.65 -9.66
C ASN A 87 22.67 10.52 -10.14
N CYS A 88 21.50 10.90 -10.66
CA CYS A 88 20.49 9.96 -11.17
C CYS A 88 21.02 9.03 -12.27
N THR A 89 21.96 9.48 -13.10
CA THR A 89 22.58 8.64 -14.13
C THR A 89 23.44 7.55 -13.49
N ALA A 90 24.28 7.90 -12.52
CA ALA A 90 25.09 6.91 -11.81
C ALA A 90 24.22 5.92 -11.02
N ILE A 91 23.13 6.38 -10.38
CA ILE A 91 22.17 5.51 -9.69
C ILE A 91 21.52 4.53 -10.68
N TRP A 92 21.12 5.00 -11.86
CA TRP A 92 20.56 4.13 -12.90
C TRP A 92 21.57 3.11 -13.41
N GLU A 93 22.80 3.52 -13.70
CA GLU A 93 23.86 2.63 -14.17
C GLU A 93 24.21 1.56 -13.11
N ALA A 94 24.21 1.92 -11.83
CA ALA A 94 24.39 0.96 -10.75
C ALA A 94 23.21 -0.02 -10.63
N PHE A 95 21.97 0.45 -10.83
CA PHE A 95 20.78 -0.40 -10.80
C PHE A 95 20.78 -1.41 -11.94
N LYS A 96 21.09 -1.01 -13.17
CA LYS A 96 20.92 -1.88 -14.35
C LYS A 96 21.89 -3.05 -14.44
N VAL A 97 22.96 -3.08 -13.63
CA VAL A 97 23.88 -4.23 -13.57
C VAL A 97 23.14 -5.55 -13.32
N VAL A 98 22.06 -5.50 -12.53
CA VAL A 98 21.22 -6.68 -12.24
C VAL A 98 20.38 -7.14 -13.44
N LEU A 99 20.14 -6.26 -14.41
CA LEU A 99 19.40 -6.55 -15.64
C LEU A 99 20.27 -7.27 -16.67
N ASP A 100 21.59 -7.29 -16.46
CA ASP A 100 22.54 -8.05 -17.28
C ASP A 100 22.80 -9.45 -16.71
N LYS A 101 22.26 -9.78 -15.53
CA LYS A 101 22.43 -11.08 -14.87
C LYS A 101 21.34 -12.08 -15.25
N ASP A 102 21.64 -13.36 -15.01
CA ASP A 102 20.62 -14.41 -15.04
C ASP A 102 19.53 -14.11 -14.00
N PRO A 103 18.23 -14.20 -14.37
CA PRO A 103 17.11 -13.77 -13.52
C PRO A 103 16.90 -14.63 -12.26
N CYS A 104 17.66 -15.71 -12.07
CA CYS A 104 17.68 -16.49 -10.83
C CYS A 104 19.04 -16.48 -10.12
N SER A 105 19.94 -15.58 -10.53
CA SER A 105 21.29 -15.45 -10.00
C SER A 105 21.61 -14.03 -9.50
N VAL A 106 20.58 -13.29 -9.07
CA VAL A 106 20.73 -11.93 -8.52
C VAL A 106 20.70 -11.98 -7.00
N LEU A 107 21.76 -11.48 -6.37
CA LEU A 107 21.90 -11.43 -4.92
C LEU A 107 21.57 -10.04 -4.37
N PRO A 108 21.17 -9.91 -3.09
CA PRO A 108 20.96 -8.59 -2.47
C PRO A 108 22.19 -7.67 -2.55
N SER A 109 23.40 -8.24 -2.49
CA SER A 109 24.66 -7.51 -2.61
C SER A 109 24.90 -6.89 -3.99
N ASP A 110 24.23 -7.39 -5.03
CA ASP A 110 24.34 -6.80 -6.36
C ASP A 110 23.72 -5.39 -6.42
N TYR A 111 22.88 -5.06 -5.44
CA TYR A 111 22.29 -3.73 -5.28
C TYR A 111 23.12 -2.80 -4.38
N ASP A 112 24.23 -3.24 -3.79
CA ASP A 112 24.99 -2.45 -2.80
C ASP A 112 25.44 -1.09 -3.34
N LEU A 113 25.96 -1.05 -4.57
CA LEU A 113 26.36 0.22 -5.20
C LEU A 113 25.16 1.14 -5.46
N PHE A 114 24.05 0.57 -5.93
CA PHE A 114 22.80 1.30 -6.15
C PHE A 114 22.29 1.89 -4.83
N ILE A 115 22.25 1.10 -3.76
CA ILE A 115 21.85 1.54 -2.42
C ILE A 115 22.77 2.66 -1.95
N ASN A 116 24.09 2.50 -2.05
CA ASN A 116 25.04 3.51 -1.60
C ASN A 116 24.86 4.86 -2.32
N LEU A 117 24.72 4.83 -3.66
CA LEU A 117 24.56 6.05 -4.46
C LEU A 117 23.22 6.77 -4.20
N SER A 118 22.18 6.03 -3.80
CA SER A 118 20.83 6.56 -3.59
C SER A 118 20.48 6.78 -2.10
N ARG A 119 21.32 6.31 -1.18
CA ARG A 119 21.12 6.44 0.27
C ARG A 119 21.06 7.91 0.69
N HIS A 120 20.15 8.20 1.60
CA HIS A 120 20.03 9.47 2.29
C HIS A 120 19.46 9.23 3.69
N SER A 121 19.66 10.18 4.60
CA SER A 121 19.15 10.07 5.96
C SER A 121 17.63 9.98 5.99
N ILE A 122 17.10 9.18 6.90
CA ILE A 122 15.68 9.14 7.26
C ILE A 122 15.51 10.05 8.49
N PRO A 123 14.58 11.01 8.49
CA PRO A 123 14.34 11.82 9.67
C PRO A 123 13.97 10.93 10.87
N ARG A 124 14.49 11.26 12.05
CA ARG A 124 14.15 10.57 13.30
C ARG A 124 12.64 10.55 13.52
N ASP A 125 12.13 9.47 14.11
CA ASP A 125 10.72 9.27 14.46
C ASP A 125 9.75 9.21 13.24
N LYS A 126 10.28 9.12 12.01
CA LYS A 126 9.47 9.13 10.77
C LYS A 126 9.41 7.80 10.02
N SER A 127 10.18 6.80 10.43
CA SER A 127 10.13 5.47 9.80
C SER A 127 8.76 4.81 10.03
N LEU A 128 8.18 4.28 8.95
CA LEU A 128 6.94 3.52 8.94
C LEU A 128 7.16 2.19 8.18
N PHE A 129 7.17 1.09 8.92
CA PHE A 129 7.19 -0.29 8.43
C PHE A 129 5.75 -0.79 8.28
N TRP A 130 5.53 -1.87 7.52
CA TRP A 130 4.18 -2.37 7.29
C TRP A 130 4.15 -3.79 6.75
N GLU A 131 3.00 -4.45 6.95
CA GLU A 131 2.65 -5.71 6.29
C GLU A 131 1.18 -5.63 5.82
N ASN A 132 0.91 -6.12 4.61
CA ASN A 132 -0.43 -6.21 4.00
C ASN A 132 -1.25 -4.89 3.96
N ASN A 133 -0.58 -3.72 3.93
CA ASN A 133 -1.21 -2.38 4.01
C ASN A 133 -0.66 -1.35 3.00
N HIS A 134 -0.10 -1.80 1.87
CA HIS A 134 0.70 -0.94 1.00
C HIS A 134 -0.01 0.37 0.58
N LEU A 135 -1.24 0.29 0.08
CA LEU A 135 -1.96 1.48 -0.39
C LEU A 135 -2.29 2.45 0.75
N LEU A 136 -2.69 1.93 1.91
CA LEU A 136 -2.99 2.71 3.09
C LEU A 136 -1.74 3.43 3.61
N VAL A 137 -0.60 2.73 3.66
CA VAL A 137 0.70 3.28 4.07
C VAL A 137 1.16 4.38 3.11
N THR A 138 1.09 4.14 1.81
CA THR A 138 1.49 5.13 0.80
C THR A 138 0.62 6.38 0.88
N SER A 139 -0.69 6.22 1.11
CA SER A 139 -1.64 7.31 1.25
C SER A 139 -1.41 8.09 2.55
N PHE A 140 -1.26 7.41 3.67
CA PHE A 140 -1.04 8.02 4.98
C PHE A 140 0.34 8.68 5.11
N GLY A 141 1.37 8.11 4.50
CA GLY A 141 2.72 8.70 4.48
C GLY A 141 2.76 10.05 3.75
N GLU A 142 1.81 10.30 2.84
CA GLU A 142 1.66 11.53 2.05
C GLU A 142 2.99 11.98 1.42
N ASN A 143 3.62 11.07 0.66
CA ASN A 143 4.89 11.33 -0.03
C ASN A 143 5.99 11.86 0.92
N GLY A 144 6.09 11.29 2.12
CA GLY A 144 7.10 11.63 3.12
C GLY A 144 6.73 12.79 4.05
N ARG A 145 5.53 13.38 3.92
CA ARG A 145 5.13 14.53 4.75
C ARG A 145 4.78 14.11 6.18
N ARG A 146 4.01 13.04 6.35
CA ARG A 146 3.62 12.54 7.68
C ARG A 146 4.63 11.55 8.21
N PHE A 147 4.89 10.51 7.43
CA PHE A 147 5.83 9.43 7.67
C PHE A 147 6.57 9.08 6.39
N VAL A 148 7.73 8.45 6.53
CA VAL A 148 8.62 8.10 5.43
C VAL A 148 8.76 6.57 5.37
N PRO A 149 7.75 5.85 4.86
CA PRO A 149 7.87 4.42 4.57
C PRO A 149 8.93 4.16 3.48
N LEU A 150 9.37 2.91 3.36
CA LEU A 150 10.37 2.51 2.37
C LEU A 150 10.02 2.95 0.93
N CYS A 151 8.75 2.84 0.53
CA CYS A 151 8.27 3.29 -0.79
C CYS A 151 8.42 4.82 -1.03
N ASN A 152 8.63 5.63 0.02
CA ASN A 152 8.88 7.08 -0.08
C ASN A 152 10.37 7.46 0.00
N ILE A 153 11.26 6.51 0.29
CA ILE A 153 12.72 6.70 0.26
C ILE A 153 13.21 6.58 -1.19
N LEU A 154 14.29 7.29 -1.58
CA LEU A 154 14.76 7.31 -2.96
C LEU A 154 14.99 5.90 -3.53
N TYR A 155 15.71 5.05 -2.79
CA TYR A 155 15.97 3.67 -3.24
C TYR A 155 14.73 2.78 -3.24
N GLY A 156 13.75 2.97 -2.36
CA GLY A 156 12.50 2.18 -2.40
C GLY A 156 11.53 2.66 -3.49
N ARG A 157 11.42 3.98 -3.67
CA ARG A 157 10.51 4.63 -4.62
C ARG A 157 10.73 4.20 -6.07
N VAL A 158 11.98 3.91 -6.43
CA VAL A 158 12.29 3.50 -7.80
C VAL A 158 11.72 2.12 -8.12
N GLY A 159 11.69 1.20 -7.14
CA GLY A 159 11.16 -0.16 -7.31
C GLY A 159 9.66 -0.30 -7.00
N ASP A 160 9.06 0.70 -6.36
CA ASP A 160 7.68 0.63 -5.87
C ASP A 160 6.64 0.30 -6.97
N PHE A 161 5.85 -0.78 -6.80
CA PHE A 161 4.93 -1.35 -7.80
C PHE A 161 5.55 -1.77 -9.15
N LEU A 162 6.87 -1.87 -9.27
CA LEU A 162 7.54 -2.28 -10.50
C LEU A 162 8.04 -3.72 -10.39
N ASN A 163 8.18 -4.35 -11.56
CA ASN A 163 8.76 -5.68 -11.71
C ASN A 163 9.76 -5.63 -12.86
N TRP A 164 10.88 -6.35 -12.74
CA TRP A 164 11.95 -6.37 -13.73
C TRP A 164 12.77 -7.65 -13.64
N CYS A 165 13.19 -8.14 -14.80
CA CYS A 165 14.14 -9.23 -14.93
C CYS A 165 14.68 -9.28 -16.37
N ARG A 166 15.82 -9.95 -16.54
CA ARG A 166 16.35 -10.27 -17.87
C ARG A 166 15.63 -11.49 -18.43
N GLN A 167 15.54 -11.58 -19.77
CA GLN A 167 15.20 -12.82 -20.43
C GLN A 167 16.29 -13.88 -20.14
N THR A 168 15.89 -15.15 -20.07
CA THR A 168 16.81 -16.27 -19.87
C THR A 168 17.72 -16.48 -21.08
N ASN A 169 17.16 -16.34 -22.29
CA ASN A 169 17.83 -16.67 -23.55
C ASN A 169 18.25 -15.45 -24.38
N ALA A 170 18.09 -14.24 -23.85
CA ALA A 170 18.46 -13.00 -24.54
C ALA A 170 18.92 -11.93 -23.54
N SER A 171 19.60 -10.91 -24.04
CA SER A 171 20.06 -9.75 -23.26
C SER A 171 18.97 -8.71 -22.98
N GLY A 172 17.77 -8.88 -23.54
CA GLY A 172 16.65 -7.97 -23.32
C GLY A 172 15.94 -8.20 -21.98
N LEU A 173 15.12 -7.22 -21.58
CA LEU A 173 14.21 -7.38 -20.45
C LEU A 173 13.08 -8.34 -20.79
N ASP A 174 12.68 -9.17 -19.82
CA ASP A 174 11.48 -9.98 -19.93
C ASP A 174 10.27 -9.13 -19.54
N TYR A 175 9.35 -9.06 -20.49
CA TYR A 175 8.12 -8.30 -20.40
C TYR A 175 6.90 -9.22 -20.25
N GLN A 176 7.07 -10.54 -20.35
CA GLN A 176 5.98 -11.50 -20.24
C GLN A 176 5.83 -11.96 -18.79
N SER A 177 6.95 -12.33 -18.16
CA SER A 177 6.97 -12.87 -16.80
C SER A 177 8.35 -12.72 -16.16
N CYS A 178 8.37 -12.51 -14.85
CA CYS A 178 9.58 -12.56 -14.04
C CYS A 178 9.46 -13.61 -12.95
N PRO A 179 10.58 -14.24 -12.54
CA PRO A 179 10.56 -15.25 -11.51
C PRO A 179 10.10 -14.66 -10.17
N THR A 180 9.34 -15.46 -9.44
CA THR A 180 8.90 -15.20 -8.07
C THR A 180 9.76 -15.97 -7.08
N SER A 181 9.63 -15.68 -5.78
CA SER A 181 10.24 -16.49 -4.71
C SER A 181 9.92 -17.99 -4.77
N GLY A 182 8.80 -18.38 -5.39
CA GLY A 182 8.46 -19.79 -5.62
C GLY A 182 9.24 -20.43 -6.78
N ASP A 183 9.71 -19.62 -7.74
CA ASP A 183 10.48 -20.09 -8.88
C ASP A 183 11.97 -20.17 -8.53
N CYS A 184 12.50 -19.11 -7.89
CA CYS A 184 13.86 -19.07 -7.37
C CYS A 184 14.03 -17.97 -6.31
N GLU A 185 14.84 -18.26 -5.29
CA GLU A 185 15.08 -17.33 -4.17
C GLU A 185 15.84 -16.06 -4.60
N ASN A 186 16.79 -16.21 -5.53
CA ASN A 186 17.71 -15.15 -5.94
C ASN A 186 17.22 -14.46 -7.23
N ASN A 187 15.96 -14.02 -7.22
CA ASN A 187 15.40 -13.21 -8.28
C ASN A 187 15.67 -11.71 -8.08
N PRO A 188 15.71 -10.90 -9.15
CA PRO A 188 16.05 -9.47 -9.06
C PRO A 188 15.18 -8.67 -8.08
N VAL A 189 13.87 -8.91 -8.08
CA VAL A 189 12.92 -8.10 -7.30
C VAL A 189 12.99 -8.44 -5.82
N ASP A 190 12.98 -9.72 -5.45
CA ASP A 190 13.08 -10.11 -4.04
C ASP A 190 14.47 -9.75 -3.49
N SER A 191 15.55 -9.93 -4.26
CA SER A 191 16.89 -9.50 -3.85
C SER A 191 17.02 -7.99 -3.67
N PHE A 192 16.36 -7.20 -4.52
CA PHE A 192 16.26 -5.75 -4.36
C PHE A 192 15.58 -5.37 -3.04
N TRP A 193 14.40 -5.93 -2.77
CA TRP A 193 13.65 -5.59 -1.56
C TRP A 193 14.36 -6.07 -0.29
N LYS A 194 15.04 -7.23 -0.34
CA LYS A 194 15.92 -7.68 0.76
C LYS A 194 16.98 -6.62 1.08
N SER A 195 17.70 -6.14 0.06
CA SER A 195 18.75 -5.11 0.22
C SER A 195 18.18 -3.77 0.73
N ALA A 196 17.08 -3.31 0.12
CA ALA A 196 16.43 -2.05 0.49
C ALA A 196 15.85 -2.07 1.92
N SER A 197 15.19 -3.15 2.32
CA SER A 197 14.64 -3.35 3.67
C SER A 197 15.74 -3.37 4.73
N ILE A 198 16.84 -4.09 4.49
CA ILE A 198 18.00 -4.11 5.40
C ILE A 198 18.56 -2.70 5.58
N GLN A 199 18.73 -1.96 4.48
CA GLN A 199 19.28 -0.60 4.56
C GLN A 199 18.33 0.35 5.30
N TYR A 200 17.03 0.25 5.03
CA TYR A 200 16.00 1.07 5.65
C TYR A 200 15.90 0.83 7.16
N ALA A 201 15.99 -0.43 7.60
CA ALA A 201 16.03 -0.78 9.02
C ALA A 201 17.30 -0.24 9.72
N ARG A 202 18.46 -0.31 9.06
CA ARG A 202 19.72 0.23 9.58
C ARG A 202 19.72 1.76 9.74
N ASP A 203 19.03 2.46 8.84
CA ASP A 203 18.97 3.93 8.80
C ASP A 203 17.85 4.52 9.67
N SER A 204 16.93 3.69 10.15
CA SER A 204 15.79 4.11 10.97
C SER A 204 16.22 4.41 12.41
N SER A 205 15.57 5.39 13.03
CA SER A 205 15.89 5.83 14.40
C SER A 205 14.71 6.52 15.08
N GLY A 206 14.76 6.59 16.41
CA GLY A 206 13.72 7.18 17.26
C GLY A 206 12.55 6.21 17.48
N VAL A 207 11.32 6.72 17.40
CA VAL A 207 10.10 5.92 17.40
C VAL A 207 9.93 5.25 16.04
N ILE A 208 9.89 3.92 16.05
CA ILE A 208 9.61 3.11 14.87
C ILE A 208 8.12 2.82 14.83
N ASN A 209 7.45 3.13 13.72
CA ASN A 209 6.02 2.88 13.56
C ASN A 209 5.82 1.67 12.63
N VAL A 210 4.86 0.81 12.93
CA VAL A 210 4.58 -0.40 12.16
C VAL A 210 3.08 -0.49 11.89
N MET A 211 2.65 -0.54 10.63
CA MET A 211 1.23 -0.67 10.28
C MET A 211 0.92 -2.09 9.80
N LEU A 212 0.18 -2.85 10.60
CA LEU A 212 -0.24 -4.23 10.32
C LEU A 212 -1.73 -4.28 9.94
N ASN A 213 -2.12 -5.28 9.16
CA ASN A 213 -3.51 -5.48 8.74
C ASN A 213 -4.18 -6.53 9.64
N GLY A 214 -4.98 -6.09 10.61
CA GLY A 214 -5.75 -6.96 11.51
C GLY A 214 -6.92 -7.68 10.83
N SER A 215 -7.22 -7.35 9.57
CA SER A 215 -8.21 -8.02 8.73
C SER A 215 -7.61 -9.06 7.78
N GLU A 216 -6.28 -9.27 7.78
CA GLU A 216 -5.63 -10.29 6.94
C GLU A 216 -6.00 -11.71 7.42
N PRO A 217 -6.57 -12.57 6.57
CA PRO A 217 -6.98 -13.93 6.97
C PRO A 217 -5.85 -14.82 7.50
N ALA A 218 -4.61 -14.57 7.09
CA ALA A 218 -3.43 -15.31 7.55
C ALA A 218 -2.82 -14.78 8.86
N GLY A 219 -3.42 -13.74 9.46
CA GLY A 219 -2.89 -13.03 10.62
C GLY A 219 -2.15 -11.74 10.24
N ALA A 220 -2.07 -10.81 11.18
CA ALA A 220 -1.55 -9.46 10.97
C ALA A 220 -0.01 -9.42 10.81
N TYR A 221 0.70 -10.33 11.50
CA TYR A 221 2.15 -10.47 11.47
C TYR A 221 2.58 -11.79 10.81
N PRO A 222 3.05 -11.75 9.54
CA PRO A 222 3.61 -12.93 8.91
C PRO A 222 4.99 -13.25 9.52
N VAL A 223 5.10 -14.40 10.20
CA VAL A 223 6.36 -14.88 10.82
C VAL A 223 7.48 -15.13 9.80
N LYS A 224 7.14 -15.22 8.52
CA LYS A 224 8.05 -15.23 7.37
C LYS A 224 7.65 -14.09 6.44
N GLY A 225 8.51 -13.10 6.28
CA GLY A 225 8.18 -11.82 5.66
C GLY A 225 9.36 -10.87 5.69
N PHE A 226 9.32 -9.80 4.89
CA PHE A 226 10.43 -8.84 4.90
C PHE A 226 10.56 -8.16 6.26
N PHE A 227 9.43 -7.81 6.89
CA PHE A 227 9.48 -7.22 8.22
C PHE A 227 10.11 -8.18 9.25
N ALA A 228 9.73 -9.45 9.20
CA ALA A 228 10.25 -10.47 10.12
C ALA A 228 11.72 -10.84 9.88
N ASP A 229 12.14 -10.98 8.62
CA ASP A 229 13.42 -11.62 8.26
C ASP A 229 14.51 -10.62 7.87
N PHE A 230 14.14 -9.44 7.36
CA PHE A 230 15.08 -8.46 6.78
C PHE A 230 15.01 -7.07 7.40
N GLU A 231 14.02 -6.79 8.24
CA GLU A 231 13.87 -5.47 8.88
C GLU A 231 14.11 -5.56 10.39
N ILE A 232 13.30 -6.32 11.14
CA ILE A 232 13.46 -6.48 12.60
C ILE A 232 14.90 -6.84 13.00
N PRO A 233 15.59 -7.81 12.37
CA PRO A 233 16.95 -8.18 12.76
C PRO A 233 18.00 -7.09 12.55
N TYR A 234 17.70 -6.09 11.72
CA TYR A 234 18.63 -5.03 11.31
C TYR A 234 18.34 -3.67 11.95
N LEU A 235 17.30 -3.58 12.78
CA LEU A 235 16.99 -2.43 13.61
C LEU A 235 18.15 -2.12 14.57
N GLN A 236 18.61 -0.86 14.59
CA GLN A 236 19.71 -0.42 15.43
C GLN A 236 19.21 -0.10 16.84
N LYS A 237 19.34 -1.05 17.77
CA LYS A 237 18.78 -0.95 19.13
C LYS A 237 19.19 0.31 19.88
N ASP A 238 20.44 0.75 19.72
CA ASP A 238 21.01 1.96 20.32
C ASP A 238 20.37 3.26 19.79
N LYS A 239 19.74 3.23 18.62
CA LYS A 239 19.12 4.39 17.97
C LYS A 239 17.60 4.42 18.10
N ILE A 240 16.99 3.36 18.64
CA ILE A 240 15.54 3.19 18.71
C ILE A 240 15.04 3.48 20.12
N THR A 241 14.06 4.36 20.22
CA THR A 241 13.42 4.72 21.48
C THR A 241 12.37 3.69 21.88
N ARG A 242 11.44 3.39 20.96
CA ARG A 242 10.37 2.40 21.11
C ARG A 242 9.78 2.03 19.75
N ILE A 243 9.05 0.92 19.69
CA ILE A 243 8.33 0.45 18.50
C ILE A 243 6.83 0.58 18.77
N GLU A 244 6.12 1.34 17.94
CA GLU A 244 4.67 1.52 18.00
C GLU A 244 3.99 0.75 16.87
N ILE A 245 3.15 -0.22 17.24
CA ILE A 245 2.42 -1.08 16.32
C ILE A 245 1.00 -0.56 16.18
N TRP A 246 0.53 -0.40 14.96
CA TRP A 246 -0.84 -0.05 14.61
C TRP A 246 -1.49 -1.23 13.90
N VAL A 247 -2.41 -1.91 14.57
CA VAL A 247 -3.20 -2.99 13.97
C VAL A 247 -4.47 -2.37 13.39
N MET A 248 -4.48 -2.20 12.07
CA MET A 248 -5.57 -1.55 11.35
C MET A 248 -6.57 -2.58 10.85
N HIS A 249 -7.86 -2.34 11.08
CA HIS A 249 -8.93 -3.16 10.53
C HIS A 249 -9.63 -2.46 9.36
N GLU A 250 -10.14 -3.25 8.43
CA GLU A 250 -11.01 -2.74 7.35
C GLU A 250 -12.35 -2.28 7.93
N ILE A 251 -12.88 -1.17 7.40
CA ILE A 251 -14.18 -0.64 7.87
C ILE A 251 -15.30 -1.60 7.48
N GLY A 252 -16.03 -2.12 8.49
CA GLY A 252 -17.03 -3.17 8.29
C GLY A 252 -16.46 -4.54 7.89
N GLY A 253 -15.13 -4.68 7.88
CA GLY A 253 -14.43 -5.93 7.56
C GLY A 253 -14.26 -6.86 8.77
N PRO A 254 -13.70 -8.06 8.55
CA PRO A 254 -13.43 -8.99 9.64
C PRO A 254 -12.32 -8.45 10.55
N LYS A 255 -12.50 -8.61 11.86
CA LYS A 255 -11.42 -8.41 12.85
C LYS A 255 -10.79 -9.76 13.14
N VAL A 256 -9.75 -10.10 12.39
CA VAL A 256 -9.08 -11.41 12.47
C VAL A 256 -8.16 -11.45 13.69
N GLU A 257 -7.34 -10.42 13.88
CA GLU A 257 -6.46 -10.27 15.05
C GLU A 257 -6.37 -8.81 15.48
N SER A 258 -6.44 -8.57 16.79
CA SER A 258 -6.14 -7.28 17.44
C SER A 258 -4.83 -7.33 18.24
N CYS A 259 -4.46 -6.22 18.87
CA CYS A 259 -3.30 -6.16 19.76
C CYS A 259 -3.31 -7.26 20.84
N GLY A 260 -2.16 -7.88 21.07
CA GLY A 260 -2.03 -8.98 22.03
C GLY A 260 -2.63 -10.33 21.61
N GLU A 261 -3.15 -10.46 20.39
CA GLU A 261 -3.75 -11.70 19.88
C GLU A 261 -2.88 -12.37 18.81
N GLY A 262 -3.01 -13.69 18.70
CA GLY A 262 -2.44 -14.51 17.62
C GLY A 262 -1.01 -14.13 17.21
N SER A 263 -0.82 -13.77 15.95
CA SER A 263 0.48 -13.40 15.40
C SER A 263 1.00 -12.05 15.89
N VAL A 264 0.12 -11.11 16.27
CA VAL A 264 0.52 -9.84 16.88
C VAL A 264 1.22 -10.10 18.21
N LYS A 265 0.69 -11.02 19.04
CA LYS A 265 1.35 -11.43 20.28
C LYS A 265 2.74 -12.01 20.04
N LEU A 266 2.92 -12.81 18.98
CA LEU A 266 4.23 -13.37 18.62
C LEU A 266 5.23 -12.27 18.25
N LEU A 267 4.78 -11.22 17.57
CA LEU A 267 5.61 -10.04 17.28
C LEU A 267 5.99 -9.32 18.57
N GLU A 268 5.02 -9.02 19.43
CA GLU A 268 5.23 -8.36 20.73
C GLU A 268 6.27 -9.11 21.57
N ASP A 269 6.09 -10.42 21.77
CA ASP A 269 7.01 -11.28 22.52
C ASP A 269 8.42 -11.29 21.90
N ARG A 270 8.52 -11.21 20.57
CA ARG A 270 9.81 -11.15 19.86
C ARG A 270 10.51 -9.82 20.10
N LEU A 271 9.79 -8.69 20.02
CA LEU A 271 10.34 -7.36 20.26
C LEU A 271 10.80 -7.20 21.72
N ASP A 272 10.02 -7.71 22.67
CA ASP A 272 10.37 -7.73 24.10
C ASP A 272 11.65 -8.55 24.36
N LYS A 273 11.75 -9.76 23.78
CA LYS A 273 12.96 -10.60 23.88
C LYS A 273 14.21 -9.93 23.30
N MET A 274 14.05 -9.09 22.27
CA MET A 274 15.14 -8.28 21.71
C MET A 274 15.47 -7.06 22.58
N GLY A 275 14.64 -6.79 23.60
CA GLY A 275 14.76 -5.70 24.56
C GLY A 275 14.38 -4.35 23.97
N PHE A 276 13.43 -4.33 23.02
CA PHE A 276 12.79 -3.10 22.57
C PHE A 276 11.61 -2.75 23.48
N GLN A 277 11.46 -1.48 23.80
CA GLN A 277 10.17 -0.99 24.30
C GLN A 277 9.17 -1.01 23.15
N TYR A 278 7.97 -1.52 23.39
CA TYR A 278 6.92 -1.53 22.39
C TYR A 278 5.57 -1.07 22.94
N SER A 279 4.68 -0.67 22.05
CA SER A 279 3.27 -0.38 22.34
C SER A 279 2.43 -0.79 21.14
N CYS A 280 1.22 -1.30 21.37
CA CYS A 280 0.29 -1.69 20.32
C CYS A 280 -1.01 -0.89 20.44
N ILE A 281 -1.53 -0.42 19.30
CA ILE A 281 -2.75 0.37 19.19
C ILE A 281 -3.64 -0.23 18.09
N ASP A 282 -4.83 -0.67 18.45
CA ASP A 282 -5.84 -1.04 17.47
C ASP A 282 -6.47 0.20 16.84
N ASP A 283 -6.70 0.15 15.53
CA ASP A 283 -7.42 1.17 14.76
C ASP A 283 -6.91 2.61 15.01
N TYR A 284 -5.60 2.81 14.91
CA TYR A 284 -4.94 4.10 15.19
C TYR A 284 -5.68 5.27 14.54
N THR A 285 -6.20 6.18 15.37
CA THR A 285 -7.24 7.14 14.98
C THR A 285 -6.91 7.96 13.73
N PRO A 286 -5.70 8.53 13.55
CA PRO A 286 -5.38 9.28 12.34
C PRO A 286 -5.44 8.46 11.05
N VAL A 287 -5.15 7.16 11.12
CA VAL A 287 -5.21 6.24 9.98
C VAL A 287 -6.66 5.77 9.77
N LYS A 288 -7.41 5.48 10.84
CA LYS A 288 -8.84 5.17 10.77
C LYS A 288 -9.64 6.30 10.11
N LEU A 289 -9.34 7.55 10.45
CA LEU A 289 -9.96 8.71 9.80
C LEU A 289 -9.68 8.77 8.30
N LEU A 290 -8.51 8.32 7.86
CA LEU A 290 -8.20 8.21 6.42
C LEU A 290 -9.00 7.08 5.76
N GLN A 291 -9.13 5.91 6.39
CA GLN A 291 -9.99 4.83 5.89
C GLN A 291 -11.46 5.27 5.78
N CYS A 292 -11.93 6.07 6.75
CA CYS A 292 -13.29 6.60 6.76
C CYS A 292 -13.61 7.58 5.62
N VAL A 293 -12.62 8.09 4.88
CA VAL A 293 -12.87 8.97 3.72
C VAL A 293 -13.70 8.26 2.64
N GLU A 294 -13.49 6.94 2.47
CA GLU A 294 -14.23 6.11 1.51
C GLU A 294 -15.47 5.45 2.13
N HIS A 295 -15.66 5.57 3.45
CA HIS A 295 -16.73 4.91 4.22
C HIS A 295 -17.49 5.88 5.14
N SER A 296 -17.71 7.12 4.69
CA SER A 296 -18.21 8.22 5.53
C SER A 296 -19.57 7.98 6.19
N THR A 297 -20.41 7.12 5.61
CA THR A 297 -21.73 6.76 6.15
C THR A 297 -21.73 5.49 7.00
N HIS A 298 -20.60 4.79 7.09
CA HIS A 298 -20.49 3.59 7.92
C HIS A 298 -20.53 3.97 9.42
N PRO A 299 -21.22 3.20 10.29
CA PRO A 299 -21.33 3.52 11.72
C PRO A 299 -19.99 3.71 12.42
N ASP A 300 -18.98 2.90 12.06
CA ASP A 300 -17.60 3.03 12.61
C ASP A 300 -16.90 4.35 12.27
N CYS A 301 -17.45 5.10 11.31
CA CYS A 301 -16.95 6.37 10.80
C CYS A 301 -17.87 7.55 11.13
N ALA A 302 -18.94 7.32 11.91
CA ALA A 302 -19.86 8.38 12.29
C ALA A 302 -19.15 9.42 13.16
N LEU A 303 -19.11 10.67 12.68
CA LEU A 303 -18.62 11.80 13.46
C LEU A 303 -19.69 12.23 14.46
N SER A 304 -19.31 12.39 15.73
CA SER A 304 -20.21 12.93 16.74
C SER A 304 -20.61 14.37 16.37
N SER A 305 -21.92 14.61 16.18
CA SER A 305 -22.53 15.90 15.81
C SER A 305 -22.46 16.99 16.90
N ALA A 306 -21.34 17.13 17.61
CA ALA A 306 -21.17 18.12 18.66
C ALA A 306 -21.01 19.58 18.14
N ALA A 307 -20.91 19.78 16.82
CA ALA A 307 -20.74 21.10 16.20
C ALA A 307 -22.04 21.75 15.68
N ALA A 308 -23.19 21.09 15.78
CA ALA A 308 -24.46 21.60 15.24
C ALA A 308 -25.28 22.46 16.21
N SER A 309 -24.92 22.52 17.51
CA SER A 309 -25.71 23.23 18.52
C SER A 309 -25.30 24.70 18.73
N THR A 310 -24.07 25.11 18.39
CA THR A 310 -23.58 26.47 18.73
C THR A 310 -23.86 27.54 17.68
N GLN A 311 -24.35 27.19 16.49
CA GLN A 311 -24.70 28.19 15.45
C GLN A 311 -26.19 28.55 15.37
N ARG A 312 -27.08 27.81 16.05
CA ARG A 312 -28.53 28.04 15.94
C ARG A 312 -29.10 29.09 16.89
N GLU A 313 -28.38 29.47 17.96
CA GLU A 313 -28.86 30.52 18.88
C GLU A 313 -28.42 31.95 18.52
N ALA A 314 -27.39 32.12 17.68
CA ALA A 314 -26.94 33.47 17.29
C ALA A 314 -27.80 34.13 16.19
N PHE A 315 -28.60 33.35 15.45
CA PHE A 315 -29.35 33.86 14.28
C PHE A 315 -30.75 34.40 14.58
N TYR A 316 -31.28 34.20 15.79
CA TYR A 316 -32.62 34.72 16.18
C TYR A 316 -32.58 36.04 16.97
N ALA A 317 -31.42 36.49 17.45
CA ALA A 317 -31.31 37.73 18.23
C ALA A 317 -31.13 39.00 17.38
N VAL A 318 -30.73 38.91 16.10
CA VAL A 318 -30.36 40.08 15.28
C VAL A 318 -31.47 40.55 14.32
N ARG A 319 -32.59 39.81 14.19
CA ARG A 319 -33.70 40.18 13.28
C ARG A 319 -34.83 41.00 13.92
N GLY A 320 -34.70 41.40 15.19
CA GLY A 320 -35.77 42.05 15.96
C GLY A 320 -35.79 43.58 16.00
N ALA A 321 -34.79 44.28 15.47
CA ALA A 321 -34.71 45.73 15.62
C ALA A 321 -34.17 46.45 14.39
N CYS A 322 -35.00 46.59 13.36
CA CYS A 322 -34.86 47.70 12.40
C CYS A 322 -36.19 47.97 11.70
N PHE A 323 -37.08 48.71 12.38
CA PHE A 323 -38.23 49.36 11.75
C PHE A 323 -38.06 50.88 11.87
N ILE A 324 -37.81 51.50 10.71
CA ILE A 324 -38.39 52.75 10.16
C ILE A 324 -38.39 54.01 11.05
N PHE A 325 -37.71 55.07 10.58
CA PHE A 325 -38.27 56.45 10.49
C PHE A 325 -37.58 57.27 9.36
N PRO A 326 -38.32 58.08 8.56
CA PRO A 326 -37.80 58.83 7.42
C PRO A 326 -37.51 60.32 7.69
N LEU A 327 -36.66 60.90 6.82
CA LEU A 327 -36.56 62.31 6.34
C LEU A 327 -36.95 63.47 7.27
N LEU A 328 -36.01 64.41 7.47
CA LEU A 328 -36.28 65.86 7.43
C LEU A 328 -35.01 66.65 7.06
N ALA A 329 -35.16 67.51 6.05
CA ALA A 329 -34.16 68.42 5.53
C ALA A 329 -34.06 69.69 6.38
N ALA A 330 -32.87 70.30 6.41
CA ALA A 330 -32.73 71.75 6.63
C ALA A 330 -31.40 72.25 6.04
N PHE A 331 -31.51 73.00 4.95
CA PHE A 331 -30.51 73.98 4.53
C PHE A 331 -30.51 75.15 5.51
N THR A 332 -29.34 75.63 5.92
CA THR A 332 -29.09 77.08 6.09
C THR A 332 -27.61 77.39 5.85
N SER A 333 -27.38 78.65 5.50
CA SER A 333 -26.27 79.20 4.72
C SER A 333 -25.32 80.04 5.58
N VAL A 334 -24.04 80.14 5.17
CA VAL A 334 -23.08 81.28 5.37
C VAL A 334 -22.52 81.46 6.80
N ALA A 335 -21.23 81.77 7.04
CA ALA A 335 -20.30 82.66 6.35
C ALA A 335 -18.80 82.28 6.46
N GLN A 336 -18.02 82.78 5.51
CA GLN A 336 -16.57 83.01 5.61
C GLN A 336 -16.30 84.31 6.38
N MET A 337 -15.48 84.24 7.44
CA MET A 337 -14.25 85.01 7.69
C MET A 337 -13.73 84.70 9.09
#